data_AF-A0A927X9R2-F1
#
_entry.id   AF-A0A927X9R2-F1
#
_cell.length_a   1.000
_cell.length_b   1.000
_cell.length_c   1.000
_cell.angle_alpha   90.00
_cell.angle_beta   90.00
_cell.angle_gamma   90.00
#
_symmetry.space_group_name_H-M   'P 1'
#
loop_
_entity.id
_entity.type
_entity.pdbx_description
1 polymer ?
#
loop_
_entity_poly.entity_id
_entity_poly.type
_entity_poly.pdbx_seq_one_letter_code
_entity_poly.pdbx_strand_id
1 'polypeptide(L)'
;MIRNTLVFYIKSLRYIFIPIIILLVCSLLGFGILYLGAKIELDNFNMDISGGISSINLDVNKLLDYIITSFSELSWDNPFETLKMIVQEDWINLRVDEFISMANADYASYQAQITEAINNSLNGFKVYLIIFVILIIIGFLAGYYITSSRIHKRFAEISLKRTILVTIVDAVLSVTLVALITYLVSVWVSSIFISSVISILVYATVTLLEAYLGHRNKKMRMENIVTPKNIVLLLVSDLLILIITIAIIYLLFLIPFVLISLLFTYALVILGFVTISLAAEVFVTNSNPYKK
;
A
#
# COMPACT_ATOMS: atom_id res chain seq x y z
N MET A 1 1.88 7.75 30.28
CA MET A 1 1.40 7.39 28.93
C MET A 1 2.48 7.64 27.89
N ILE A 2 2.79 8.90 27.56
CA ILE A 2 3.85 9.31 26.60
C ILE A 2 5.12 8.47 26.67
N ARG A 3 5.79 8.40 27.83
CA ARG A 3 7.02 7.60 28.00
C ARG A 3 6.82 6.13 27.63
N ASN A 4 5.71 5.51 28.04
CA ASN A 4 5.44 4.10 27.76
C ASN A 4 5.21 3.89 26.27
N THR A 5 4.48 4.81 25.62
CA THR A 5 4.21 4.74 24.18
C THR A 5 5.49 4.94 23.35
N LEU A 6 6.36 5.88 23.73
CA LEU A 6 7.65 6.09 23.07
C LEU A 6 8.61 4.90 23.25
N VAL A 7 8.71 4.36 24.47
CA VAL A 7 9.51 3.15 24.71
C VAL A 7 8.97 1.96 23.91
N PHE A 8 7.64 1.88 23.77
CA PHE A 8 7.00 0.86 22.97
C PHE A 8 7.28 1.03 21.47
N TYR A 9 7.23 2.25 20.93
CA TYR A 9 7.63 2.57 19.56
C TYR A 9 9.07 2.13 19.28
N ILE A 10 10.02 2.48 20.16
CA ILE A 10 11.42 2.08 19.98
C ILE A 10 11.57 0.55 20.02
N LYS A 11 10.81 -0.14 20.87
CA LYS A 11 10.79 -1.62 20.91
C LYS A 11 10.14 -2.23 19.66
N SER A 12 9.16 -1.55 19.05
CA SER A 12 8.48 -2.02 17.85
C SER A 12 9.35 -1.91 16.60
N LEU A 13 10.36 -1.01 16.57
CA LEU A 13 11.36 -0.92 15.50
C LEU A 13 12.10 -2.23 15.22
N ARG A 14 12.20 -3.15 16.19
CA ARG A 14 12.75 -4.50 15.96
C ARG A 14 11.99 -5.28 14.88
N TYR A 15 10.73 -4.93 14.62
CA TYR A 15 9.86 -5.60 13.66
C TYR A 15 9.87 -4.94 12.27
N ILE A 16 10.71 -3.93 12.04
CA ILE A 16 10.74 -3.15 10.79
C ILE A 16 10.96 -4.00 9.53
N PHE A 17 11.68 -5.11 9.64
CA PHE A 17 11.94 -5.99 8.50
C PHE A 17 10.74 -6.85 8.10
N ILE A 18 9.77 -7.10 8.99
CA ILE A 18 8.60 -7.94 8.67
C ILE A 18 7.78 -7.37 7.51
N PRO A 19 7.27 -6.12 7.57
CA PRO A 19 6.50 -5.58 6.47
C PRO A 19 7.33 -5.47 5.19
N ILE A 20 8.62 -5.12 5.29
CA ILE A 20 9.54 -5.05 4.14
C ILE A 20 9.64 -6.40 3.42
N ILE A 21 9.90 -7.48 4.17
CA ILE A 21 10.05 -8.82 3.60
C ILE A 21 8.75 -9.26 2.92
N ILE A 22 7.59 -9.00 3.55
CA ILE A 22 6.30 -9.37 2.97
C ILE A 22 6.05 -8.62 1.65
N LEU A 23 6.31 -7.31 1.64
CA LEU A 23 6.15 -6.50 0.42
C LEU A 23 7.12 -6.95 -0.67
N LEU A 24 8.38 -7.27 -0.33
CA LEU A 24 9.36 -7.79 -1.28
C LEU A 24 8.92 -9.13 -1.87
N VAL A 25 8.43 -10.07 -1.06
CA VAL A 25 7.94 -11.37 -1.54
C VAL A 25 6.76 -11.18 -2.51
N CYS A 26 5.77 -10.36 -2.15
CA CYS A 26 4.64 -10.07 -3.02
C CYS A 26 5.07 -9.36 -4.31
N SER A 27 6.02 -8.43 -4.22
CA SER A 27 6.55 -7.70 -5.39
C SER A 27 7.33 -8.62 -6.32
N LEU A 28 8.17 -9.53 -5.79
CA LEU A 28 8.91 -10.50 -6.58
C LEU A 28 8.00 -11.51 -7.26
N LEU A 29 6.99 -12.02 -6.55
CA LEU A 29 5.97 -12.90 -7.13
C LEU A 29 5.18 -12.20 -8.23
N GLY A 30 4.75 -10.97 -7.98
CA GLY A 30 4.04 -10.18 -8.97
C GLY A 30 4.89 -9.87 -10.19
N PHE A 31 6.17 -9.53 -10.01
CA PHE A 31 7.10 -9.31 -11.11
C PHE A 31 7.33 -10.60 -11.92
N GLY A 32 7.42 -11.76 -11.25
CA GLY A 32 7.50 -13.06 -11.91
C GLY A 32 6.27 -13.34 -12.80
N ILE A 33 5.06 -13.06 -12.31
CA ILE A 33 3.83 -13.19 -13.09
C ILE A 33 3.80 -12.21 -14.26
N LEU A 34 4.21 -10.95 -14.04
CA LEU A 34 4.28 -9.94 -15.09
C LEU A 34 5.25 -10.34 -16.19
N TYR A 35 6.45 -10.81 -15.83
CA TYR A 35 7.46 -11.26 -16.78
C TYR A 35 7.00 -12.48 -17.59
N LEU A 36 6.44 -13.50 -16.91
CA LEU A 36 5.93 -14.70 -17.58
C LEU A 36 4.73 -14.36 -18.49
N GLY A 37 3.82 -13.52 -18.02
CA GLY A 37 2.67 -13.05 -18.79
C GLY A 37 3.09 -12.25 -20.01
N ALA A 38 4.04 -11.32 -19.86
CA ALA A 38 4.60 -10.56 -20.97
C ALA A 38 5.23 -11.48 -22.03
N LYS A 39 5.93 -12.54 -21.61
CA LYS A 39 6.47 -13.55 -22.54
C LYS A 39 5.37 -14.30 -23.29
N ILE A 40 4.30 -14.71 -22.61
CA ILE A 40 3.17 -15.39 -23.24
C ILE A 40 2.51 -14.49 -24.28
N GLU A 41 2.29 -13.21 -23.97
CA GLU A 41 1.68 -12.27 -24.92
C GLU A 41 2.60 -11.93 -26.11
N LEU A 42 3.91 -11.99 -25.90
CA LEU A 42 4.89 -11.89 -26.98
C LEU A 42 4.84 -13.10 -27.91
N ASP A 43 4.74 -14.31 -27.34
CA ASP A 43 4.62 -15.55 -28.10
C ASP A 43 3.28 -15.59 -28.87
N ASN A 44 2.19 -15.14 -28.26
CA ASN A 44 0.88 -15.00 -28.92
C ASN A 44 0.92 -13.99 -30.07
N PHE A 45 1.54 -12.83 -29.86
CA PHE A 45 1.74 -11.83 -30.90
C PHE A 45 2.51 -12.39 -32.10
N ASN A 46 3.57 -13.17 -31.84
CA ASN A 46 4.34 -13.83 -32.89
C ASN A 46 3.50 -14.87 -33.65
N MET A 47 2.62 -15.60 -32.96
CA MET A 47 1.69 -16.56 -33.58
C MET A 47 0.62 -15.86 -34.42
N ASP A 48 0.04 -14.76 -33.93
CA ASP A 48 -0.99 -14.01 -34.64
C ASP A 48 -0.45 -13.37 -35.92
N ILE A 49 0.76 -12.80 -35.87
CA ILE A 49 1.42 -12.25 -37.04
C ILE A 49 1.86 -13.35 -38.02
N SER A 50 2.47 -14.44 -37.56
CA SER A 50 2.89 -15.53 -38.45
C SER A 50 1.72 -16.30 -39.06
N GLY A 51 0.59 -16.39 -38.36
CA GLY A 51 -0.65 -17.00 -38.84
C GLY A 51 -1.42 -16.12 -39.83
N GLY A 52 -1.45 -14.80 -39.61
CA GLY A 52 -2.11 -13.82 -40.50
C GLY A 52 -1.30 -13.49 -41.77
N ILE A 53 0.03 -13.56 -41.69
CA ILE A 53 0.95 -13.11 -42.73
C ILE A 53 1.74 -14.28 -43.33
N SER A 54 1.05 -15.31 -43.79
CA SER A 54 1.67 -16.46 -44.48
C SER A 54 2.29 -16.13 -45.86
N SER A 55 2.22 -14.87 -46.30
CA SER A 55 2.68 -14.40 -47.62
C SER A 55 3.79 -13.34 -47.60
N ILE A 56 4.20 -12.84 -46.43
CA ILE A 56 5.31 -11.86 -46.33
C ILE A 56 6.34 -12.37 -45.33
N ASN A 57 7.61 -12.33 -45.74
CA ASN A 57 8.77 -12.73 -44.95
C ASN A 57 9.13 -11.63 -43.92
N LEU A 58 8.16 -11.23 -43.09
CA LEU A 58 8.38 -10.30 -41.98
C LEU A 58 9.15 -11.06 -40.89
N ASP A 59 10.39 -10.65 -40.67
CA ASP A 59 11.26 -11.22 -39.63
C ASP A 59 10.81 -10.68 -38.28
N VAL A 60 9.87 -11.40 -37.65
CA VAL A 60 9.24 -11.02 -36.39
C VAL A 60 10.27 -10.81 -35.27
N ASN A 61 11.37 -11.57 -35.27
CA ASN A 61 12.45 -11.37 -34.30
C ASN A 61 13.10 -9.99 -34.44
N LYS A 62 13.23 -9.47 -35.67
CA LYS A 62 13.74 -8.10 -35.88
C LYS A 62 12.77 -7.02 -35.44
N LEU A 63 11.46 -7.25 -35.57
CA LEU A 63 10.44 -6.35 -35.04
C LEU A 63 10.55 -6.28 -33.51
N LEU A 64 10.68 -7.44 -32.86
CA LEU A 64 10.84 -7.52 -31.42
C LEU A 64 12.15 -6.87 -30.94
N ASP A 65 13.26 -7.13 -31.61
CA ASP A 65 14.54 -6.48 -31.31
C ASP A 65 14.44 -4.96 -31.46
N TYR A 66 13.71 -4.46 -32.48
CA TYR A 66 13.46 -3.03 -32.66
C TYR A 66 12.63 -2.43 -31.53
N ILE A 67 11.56 -3.10 -31.09
CA ILE A 67 10.72 -2.64 -29.97
C ILE A 67 11.51 -2.65 -28.66
N ILE A 68 12.28 -3.72 -28.38
CA ILE A 68 13.09 -3.85 -27.17
C ILE A 68 14.18 -2.77 -27.14
N THR A 69 14.84 -2.53 -28.27
CA THR A 69 15.85 -1.47 -28.40
C THR A 69 15.21 -0.10 -28.16
N SER A 70 14.08 0.17 -28.81
CA SER A 70 13.32 1.43 -28.63
C SER A 70 12.84 1.63 -27.18
N PHE A 71 12.50 0.56 -26.47
CA PHE A 71 12.12 0.62 -25.05
C PHE A 71 13.32 0.93 -24.15
N SER A 72 14.48 0.36 -24.46
CA SER A 72 15.72 0.63 -23.71
C SER A 72 16.22 2.06 -23.88
N GLU A 73 15.86 2.71 -24.98
CA GLU A 73 16.21 4.11 -25.30
C GLU A 73 15.27 5.14 -24.64
N LEU A 74 14.17 4.70 -24.01
CA LEU A 74 13.27 5.60 -23.30
C LEU A 74 13.97 6.29 -22.12
N SER A 75 13.58 7.54 -21.85
CA SER A 75 14.11 8.33 -20.74
C SER A 75 13.62 7.79 -19.38
N TRP A 76 14.34 6.86 -18.79
CA TRP A 76 14.01 6.27 -17.48
C TRP A 76 14.27 7.20 -16.28
N ASP A 77 14.78 8.42 -16.52
CA ASP A 77 14.98 9.45 -15.49
C ASP A 77 13.66 9.87 -14.80
N ASN A 78 12.52 9.78 -15.51
CA ASN A 78 11.19 9.94 -14.94
C ASN A 78 10.30 8.73 -15.30
N PRO A 79 10.34 7.65 -14.50
CA PRO A 79 9.70 6.39 -14.85
C PRO A 79 8.18 6.47 -14.93
N PHE A 80 7.54 7.40 -14.21
CA PHE A 80 6.08 7.54 -14.24
C PHE A 80 5.59 8.15 -15.56
N GLU A 81 6.28 9.18 -16.06
CA GLU A 81 5.96 9.77 -17.37
C GLU A 81 6.28 8.80 -18.51
N THR A 82 7.38 8.04 -18.40
CA THR A 82 7.73 7.00 -19.39
C THR A 82 6.71 5.86 -19.42
N LEU A 83 6.25 5.38 -18.27
CA LEU A 83 5.17 4.39 -18.21
C LEU A 83 3.86 4.94 -18.77
N LYS A 84 3.56 6.21 -18.51
CA LYS A 84 2.39 6.88 -19.07
C LYS A 84 2.46 6.97 -20.59
N MET A 85 3.62 7.32 -21.16
CA MET A 85 3.87 7.34 -22.60
C MET A 85 3.63 5.96 -23.23
N ILE A 86 4.21 4.90 -22.65
CA ILE A 86 4.07 3.52 -23.16
C ILE A 86 2.60 3.06 -23.14
N VAL A 87 1.87 3.39 -22.07
CA VAL A 87 0.51 2.87 -21.83
C VAL A 87 -0.59 3.72 -22.47
N GLN A 88 -0.39 5.04 -22.62
CA GLN A 88 -1.42 5.98 -23.06
C GLN A 88 -1.24 6.50 -24.49
N GLU A 89 -0.01 6.64 -25.00
CA GLU A 89 0.23 7.34 -26.27
C GLU A 89 0.35 6.40 -27.48
N ASP A 90 -0.22 5.20 -27.40
CA ASP A 90 -0.14 4.19 -28.47
C ASP A 90 1.30 3.97 -28.95
N TRP A 91 2.27 4.11 -28.04
CA TRP A 91 3.71 4.08 -28.35
C TRP A 91 4.11 2.81 -29.08
N ILE A 92 3.53 1.66 -28.70
CA ILE A 92 3.78 0.38 -29.36
C ILE A 92 3.26 0.40 -30.81
N ASN A 93 2.07 0.97 -31.05
CA ASN A 93 1.50 1.08 -32.40
C ASN A 93 2.42 1.92 -33.30
N LEU A 94 2.90 3.06 -32.80
CA LEU A 94 3.84 3.92 -33.52
C LEU A 94 5.15 3.21 -33.88
N ARG A 95 5.74 2.44 -32.96
CA ARG A 95 6.99 1.70 -33.24
C ARG A 95 6.79 0.56 -34.22
N VAL A 96 5.65 -0.11 -34.18
CA VAL A 96 5.34 -1.16 -35.15
C VAL A 96 5.10 -0.55 -36.54
N ASP A 97 4.39 0.58 -36.63
CA ASP A 97 4.18 1.32 -37.88
C ASP A 97 5.51 1.77 -38.51
N GLU A 98 6.43 2.31 -37.70
CA GLU A 98 7.78 2.69 -38.14
C GLU A 98 8.56 1.48 -38.69
N PHE A 99 8.58 0.35 -37.96
CA PHE A 99 9.29 -0.85 -38.40
C PHE A 99 8.76 -1.41 -39.72
N ILE A 100 7.43 -1.44 -39.88
CA ILE A 100 6.82 -1.98 -41.10
C ILE A 100 7.00 -1.01 -42.28
N SER A 101 6.97 0.31 -42.03
CA SER A 101 7.28 1.31 -43.05
C SER A 101 8.72 1.19 -43.58
N MET A 102 9.66 0.80 -42.70
CA MET A 102 11.05 0.50 -43.08
C MET A 102 11.19 -0.82 -43.87
N ALA A 103 10.24 -1.75 -43.73
CA ALA A 103 10.31 -3.09 -44.31
C ALA A 103 9.78 -3.22 -45.76
N ASN A 104 9.20 -2.17 -46.35
CA ASN A 104 8.75 -2.09 -47.75
C ASN A 104 7.93 -3.32 -48.26
N ALA A 105 6.68 -3.48 -47.83
CA ALA A 105 5.64 -4.22 -48.58
C ALA A 105 4.23 -3.90 -48.04
N ASP A 106 3.30 -3.49 -48.90
CA ASP A 106 1.84 -3.51 -48.74
C ASP A 106 1.25 -3.25 -47.33
N TYR A 107 1.77 -2.25 -46.61
CA TYR A 107 1.31 -1.86 -45.26
C TYR A 107 -0.21 -1.71 -45.18
N ALA A 108 -0.83 -1.08 -46.19
CA ALA A 108 -2.28 -0.86 -46.22
C ALA A 108 -3.12 -2.16 -46.22
N SER A 109 -2.58 -3.26 -46.73
CA SER A 109 -3.29 -4.55 -46.84
C SER A 109 -3.28 -5.34 -45.52
N TYR A 110 -2.32 -5.07 -44.63
CA TYR A 110 -2.10 -5.84 -43.39
C TYR A 110 -2.20 -5.00 -42.12
N GLN A 111 -2.28 -3.67 -42.24
CA GLN A 111 -2.38 -2.73 -41.13
C GLN A 111 -3.46 -3.14 -40.11
N ALA A 112 -4.63 -3.56 -40.59
CA ALA A 112 -5.73 -3.97 -39.70
C ALA A 112 -5.39 -5.20 -38.86
N GLN A 113 -4.80 -6.24 -39.46
CA GLN A 113 -4.44 -7.49 -38.78
C GLN A 113 -3.30 -7.28 -37.78
N ILE A 114 -2.32 -6.45 -38.15
CA ILE A 114 -1.19 -6.12 -37.28
C ILE A 114 -1.68 -5.26 -36.10
N THR A 115 -2.50 -4.25 -36.36
CA THR A 115 -3.08 -3.40 -35.31
C THR A 115 -3.94 -4.21 -34.34
N GLU A 116 -4.71 -5.18 -34.84
CA GLU A 116 -5.48 -6.10 -34.01
C GLU A 116 -4.59 -7.00 -33.14
N ALA A 117 -3.54 -7.58 -33.71
CA ALA A 117 -2.57 -8.40 -32.97
C ALA A 117 -1.84 -7.59 -31.87
N ILE A 118 -1.43 -6.36 -32.16
CA ILE A 118 -0.83 -5.46 -31.17
C ILE A 118 -1.83 -5.15 -30.05
N ASN A 119 -3.07 -4.77 -30.39
CA ASN A 119 -4.08 -4.43 -29.41
C ASN A 119 -4.43 -5.62 -28.50
N ASN A 120 -4.48 -6.83 -29.04
CA ASN A 120 -4.70 -8.04 -28.27
C ASN A 120 -3.55 -8.32 -27.30
N SER A 121 -2.30 -8.26 -27.77
CA SER A 121 -1.10 -8.44 -26.94
C SER A 121 -0.98 -7.36 -25.85
N LEU A 122 -1.26 -6.10 -26.19
CA LEU A 122 -1.32 -4.97 -25.24
C LEU A 122 -2.39 -5.18 -24.17
N ASN A 123 -3.58 -5.64 -24.56
CA ASN A 123 -4.65 -5.92 -23.61
C ASN A 123 -4.29 -7.09 -22.69
N GLY A 124 -3.64 -8.13 -23.21
CA GLY A 124 -3.08 -9.22 -22.40
C GLY A 124 -2.04 -8.69 -21.39
N PHE A 125 -1.09 -7.86 -21.84
CA PHE A 125 -0.09 -7.24 -20.97
C PHE A 125 -0.72 -6.39 -19.85
N LYS A 126 -1.77 -5.62 -20.17
CA LYS A 126 -2.52 -4.83 -19.18
C LYS A 126 -3.12 -5.71 -18.08
N VAL A 127 -3.64 -6.90 -18.40
CA VAL A 127 -4.18 -7.83 -17.40
C VAL A 127 -3.09 -8.27 -16.41
N TYR A 128 -1.90 -8.62 -16.89
CA TYR A 128 -0.79 -9.01 -16.02
C TYR A 128 -0.26 -7.85 -15.18
N LEU A 129 -0.26 -6.63 -15.72
CA LEU A 129 0.06 -5.41 -14.97
C LEU A 129 -0.94 -5.16 -13.85
N ILE A 130 -2.24 -5.36 -14.09
CA ILE A 130 -3.27 -5.24 -13.05
C ILE A 130 -3.04 -6.28 -11.94
N ILE A 131 -2.74 -7.54 -12.30
CA ILE A 131 -2.44 -8.61 -11.33
C ILE A 131 -1.23 -8.25 -10.47
N PHE A 132 -0.18 -7.68 -11.07
CA PHE A 132 1.00 -7.17 -10.34
C PHE A 132 0.62 -6.12 -9.30
N VAL A 133 -0.18 -5.11 -9.68
CA VAL A 133 -0.64 -4.06 -8.75
C VAL A 133 -1.48 -4.64 -7.63
N ILE A 134 -2.38 -5.59 -7.92
CA ILE A 134 -3.19 -6.28 -6.90
C ILE A 134 -2.29 -7.01 -5.90
N LEU A 135 -1.24 -7.71 -6.37
CA LEU A 135 -0.30 -8.39 -5.49
C LEU A 135 0.49 -7.44 -4.60
N ILE A 136 0.86 -6.26 -5.10
CA ILE A 136 1.46 -5.20 -4.29
C ILE A 136 0.49 -4.79 -3.18
N ILE A 137 -0.77 -4.48 -3.51
CA ILE A 137 -1.80 -4.09 -2.53
C ILE A 137 -1.99 -5.18 -1.46
N ILE A 138 -2.03 -6.45 -1.87
CA ILE A 138 -2.09 -7.59 -0.95
C ILE A 138 -0.85 -7.60 -0.04
N GLY A 139 0.34 -7.33 -0.57
CA GLY A 139 1.58 -7.20 0.20
C GLY A 139 1.52 -6.07 1.24
N PHE A 140 0.94 -4.92 0.90
CA PHE A 140 0.68 -3.82 1.83
C PHE A 140 -0.23 -4.26 2.99
N LEU A 141 -1.37 -4.86 2.66
CA LEU A 141 -2.34 -5.32 3.66
C LEU A 141 -1.77 -6.44 4.55
N ALA A 142 -1.18 -7.46 3.93
CA ALA A 142 -0.57 -8.59 4.64
C ALA A 142 0.58 -8.12 5.55
N GLY A 143 1.40 -7.17 5.08
CA GLY A 143 2.47 -6.56 5.86
C GLY A 143 1.96 -5.91 7.13
N TYR A 144 0.87 -5.15 7.05
CA TYR A 144 0.21 -4.55 8.21
C TYR A 144 -0.33 -5.62 9.17
N TYR A 145 -1.16 -6.55 8.68
CA TYR A 145 -1.82 -7.55 9.53
C TYR A 145 -0.84 -8.48 10.22
N ILE A 146 0.19 -8.97 9.51
CA ILE A 146 1.19 -9.88 10.09
C ILE A 146 2.04 -9.15 11.13
N THR A 147 2.49 -7.93 10.83
CA THR A 147 3.28 -7.12 11.77
C THR A 147 2.47 -6.78 13.01
N SER A 148 1.24 -6.32 12.83
CA SER A 148 0.30 -6.02 13.91
C SER A 148 0.05 -7.25 14.78
N SER A 149 -0.24 -8.42 14.20
CA SER A 149 -0.47 -9.65 14.95
C SER A 149 0.75 -10.08 15.78
N ARG A 150 1.96 -9.95 15.24
CA ARG A 150 3.20 -10.30 15.95
C ARG A 150 3.48 -9.36 17.11
N ILE A 151 3.18 -8.07 16.96
CA ILE A 151 3.35 -7.08 18.03
C ILE A 151 2.27 -7.28 19.10
N HIS A 152 1.00 -7.46 18.73
CA HIS A 152 -0.09 -7.77 19.67
C HIS A 152 0.24 -8.99 20.54
N LYS A 153 0.64 -10.11 19.92
CA LYS A 153 1.02 -11.34 20.66
C LYS A 153 2.10 -11.13 21.72
N ARG A 154 2.95 -10.11 21.59
CA ARG A 154 4.06 -9.88 22.53
C ARG A 154 3.75 -8.85 23.61
N PHE A 155 2.88 -7.88 23.31
CA PHE A 155 2.67 -6.72 24.19
C PHE A 155 1.25 -6.61 24.74
N ALA A 156 0.26 -7.20 24.07
CA ALA A 156 -1.16 -7.08 24.37
C ALA A 156 -1.89 -8.36 23.90
N GLU A 157 -1.77 -9.44 24.68
CA GLU A 157 -2.46 -10.70 24.36
C GLU A 157 -3.98 -10.54 24.53
N ILE A 158 -4.68 -10.52 23.40
CA ILE A 158 -6.14 -10.50 23.35
C ILE A 158 -6.62 -11.83 22.76
N SER A 159 -7.72 -12.36 23.28
CA SER A 159 -8.37 -13.55 22.71
C SER A 159 -9.08 -13.21 21.39
N LEU A 160 -9.06 -14.11 20.40
CA LEU A 160 -9.68 -13.90 19.08
C LEU A 160 -11.14 -13.38 19.15
N LYS A 161 -11.94 -13.91 20.10
CA LYS A 161 -13.33 -13.47 20.31
C LYS A 161 -13.43 -12.00 20.69
N ARG A 162 -12.47 -11.49 21.49
CA ARG A 162 -12.43 -10.09 21.90
C ARG A 162 -11.90 -9.19 20.80
N THR A 163 -10.95 -9.64 20.00
CA THR A 163 -10.49 -8.91 18.81
C THR A 163 -11.67 -8.65 17.87
N ILE A 164 -12.49 -9.67 17.57
CA ILE A 164 -13.68 -9.51 16.73
C ILE A 164 -14.66 -8.48 17.32
N LEU A 165 -14.89 -8.52 18.63
CA LEU A 165 -15.82 -7.60 19.29
C LEU A 165 -15.32 -6.15 19.24
N VAL A 166 -14.04 -5.93 19.54
CA VAL A 166 -13.41 -4.60 19.45
C VAL A 166 -13.47 -4.08 18.02
N THR A 167 -13.13 -4.90 17.02
CA THR A 167 -13.20 -4.50 15.61
C THR A 167 -14.62 -4.12 15.16
N ILE A 168 -15.66 -4.83 15.64
CA ILE A 168 -17.05 -4.49 15.35
C ILE A 168 -17.43 -3.14 15.99
N VAL A 169 -17.05 -2.92 17.25
CA VAL A 169 -17.33 -1.67 17.96
C VAL A 169 -16.65 -0.48 17.26
N ASP A 170 -15.38 -0.64 16.91
CA ASP A 170 -14.60 0.33 16.12
C ASP A 170 -15.27 0.64 14.78
N ALA A 171 -15.71 -0.38 14.04
CA ALA A 171 -16.35 -0.21 12.74
C ALA A 171 -17.68 0.54 12.85
N VAL A 172 -18.52 0.16 13.82
CA VAL A 172 -19.81 0.82 14.07
C VAL A 172 -19.60 2.28 14.47
N LEU A 173 -18.67 2.56 15.37
CA LEU A 173 -18.37 3.93 15.81
C LEU A 173 -17.81 4.77 14.68
N SER A 174 -16.89 4.22 13.89
CA SER A 174 -16.30 4.91 12.74
C SER A 174 -17.35 5.25 11.69
N VAL A 175 -18.21 4.29 11.32
CA VAL A 175 -19.31 4.53 10.36
C VAL A 175 -20.29 5.57 10.90
N THR A 176 -20.65 5.48 12.19
CA THR A 176 -21.58 6.43 12.82
C THR A 176 -21.00 7.84 12.86
N LEU A 177 -19.71 7.99 13.20
CA LEU A 177 -19.02 9.28 13.19
C LEU A 177 -18.93 9.86 11.78
N VAL A 178 -18.57 9.05 10.77
CA VAL A 178 -18.50 9.52 9.38
C VAL A 178 -19.87 9.94 8.86
N ALA A 179 -20.92 9.16 9.15
CA ALA A 179 -22.29 9.52 8.79
C ALA A 179 -22.73 10.83 9.46
N LEU A 180 -22.42 11.01 10.74
CA LEU A 180 -22.75 12.21 11.50
C LEU A 180 -21.97 13.44 11.00
N ILE A 181 -20.67 13.31 10.68
CA ILE A 181 -19.88 14.37 10.05
C ILE A 181 -20.51 14.74 8.71
N THR A 182 -20.79 13.75 7.86
CA THR A 182 -21.36 13.97 6.52
C THR A 182 -22.69 14.72 6.59
N TYR A 183 -23.54 14.35 7.56
CA TYR A 183 -24.80 15.04 7.84
C TYR A 183 -24.58 16.47 8.36
N LEU A 184 -23.65 16.69 9.28
CA LEU A 184 -23.34 18.02 9.79
C LEU A 184 -22.80 18.93 8.68
N VAL A 185 -21.95 18.41 7.80
CA VAL A 185 -21.40 19.15 6.66
C VAL A 185 -22.49 19.53 5.65
N SER A 186 -23.49 18.65 5.44
CA SER A 186 -24.60 18.96 4.54
C SER A 186 -25.51 20.07 5.09
N VAL A 187 -25.61 20.21 6.42
CA VAL A 187 -26.34 21.30 7.08
C VAL A 187 -25.48 22.57 7.21
N TRP A 188 -24.18 22.42 7.48
CA TRP A 188 -23.28 23.54 7.75
C TRP A 188 -21.80 23.20 7.42
N VAL A 189 -21.29 23.68 6.28
CA VAL A 189 -19.94 23.35 5.78
C VAL A 189 -18.81 23.66 6.78
N SER A 190 -18.91 24.75 7.54
CA SER A 190 -17.90 25.12 8.54
C SER A 190 -17.86 24.18 9.75
N SER A 191 -18.84 23.28 9.90
CA SER A 191 -18.87 22.28 10.96
C SER A 191 -17.73 21.27 10.85
N ILE A 192 -17.02 21.16 9.71
CA ILE A 192 -15.90 20.23 9.50
C ILE A 192 -14.86 20.37 10.61
N PHE A 193 -14.47 21.60 10.97
CA PHE A 193 -13.45 21.81 11.99
C PHE A 193 -13.92 21.34 13.36
N ILE A 194 -15.14 21.72 13.76
CA ILE A 194 -15.69 21.36 15.08
C ILE A 194 -15.92 19.85 15.17
N SER A 195 -16.52 19.26 14.13
CA SER A 195 -16.79 17.83 14.06
C SER A 195 -15.50 17.00 14.05
N SER A 196 -14.46 17.43 13.34
CA SER A 196 -13.16 16.73 13.35
C SER A 196 -12.52 16.69 14.74
N VAL A 197 -12.52 17.82 15.47
CA VAL A 197 -11.99 17.89 16.85
C VAL A 197 -12.79 16.99 17.79
N ILE A 198 -14.12 17.02 17.70
CA ILE A 198 -14.99 16.17 18.52
C ILE A 198 -14.74 14.68 18.18
N SER A 199 -14.64 14.33 16.91
CA SER A 199 -14.38 12.95 16.48
C SER A 199 -13.05 12.42 17.00
N ILE A 200 -11.99 13.24 17.00
CA ILE A 200 -10.70 12.86 17.58
C ILE A 200 -10.82 12.58 19.08
N LEU A 201 -11.56 13.42 19.82
CA LEU A 201 -11.78 13.23 21.26
C LEU A 201 -12.64 11.98 21.55
N VAL A 202 -13.69 11.75 20.76
CA VAL A 202 -14.54 10.56 20.87
C VAL A 202 -13.72 9.32 20.59
N TYR A 203 -12.93 9.31 19.51
CA TYR A 203 -12.10 8.17 19.16
C TYR A 203 -11.09 7.84 20.26
N ALA A 204 -10.35 8.83 20.77
CA ALA A 204 -9.41 8.62 21.89
C ALA A 204 -10.10 8.09 23.16
N THR A 205 -11.34 8.52 23.43
CA THR A 205 -12.15 8.01 24.55
C THR A 205 -12.52 6.54 24.33
N VAL A 206 -12.98 6.20 23.13
CA VAL A 206 -13.33 4.83 22.72
C VAL A 206 -12.12 3.92 22.80
N THR A 207 -10.97 4.32 22.27
CA THR A 207 -9.75 3.50 22.31
C THR A 207 -9.30 3.19 23.74
N LEU A 208 -9.44 4.16 24.68
CA LEU A 208 -9.19 3.92 26.11
C LEU A 208 -10.22 2.98 26.75
N LEU A 209 -11.49 3.08 26.36
CA LEU A 209 -12.56 2.19 26.81
C LEU A 209 -12.34 0.77 26.30
N GLU A 210 -12.00 0.60 25.03
CA GLU A 210 -11.70 -0.69 24.41
C GLU A 210 -10.46 -1.33 25.04
N ALA A 211 -9.40 -0.54 25.26
CA ALA A 211 -8.23 -1.02 25.98
C ALA A 211 -8.58 -1.51 27.39
N TYR A 212 -9.46 -0.80 28.11
CA TYR A 212 -9.95 -1.21 29.42
C TYR A 212 -10.77 -2.52 29.37
N LEU A 213 -11.72 -2.62 28.44
CA LEU A 213 -12.61 -3.77 28.29
C LEU A 213 -11.85 -5.01 27.78
N GLY A 214 -10.95 -4.82 26.82
CA GLY A 214 -10.14 -5.87 26.19
C GLY A 214 -9.14 -6.50 27.15
N HIS A 215 -8.47 -5.67 27.96
CA HIS A 215 -7.40 -6.08 28.88
C HIS A 215 -7.84 -6.16 30.34
N ARG A 216 -9.12 -6.47 30.61
CA ARG A 216 -9.75 -6.55 31.95
C ARG A 216 -8.93 -7.38 32.95
N ASN A 217 -7.91 -6.78 33.53
CA ASN A 217 -7.26 -7.20 34.74
C ASN A 217 -7.91 -6.37 35.85
N LYS A 218 -8.73 -7.00 36.69
CA LYS A 218 -9.74 -6.41 37.60
C LYS A 218 -9.20 -5.44 38.68
N LYS A 219 -7.99 -4.90 38.53
CA LYS A 219 -7.27 -4.14 39.57
C LYS A 219 -7.35 -2.62 39.40
N MET A 220 -7.75 -2.10 38.23
CA MET A 220 -7.94 -0.65 38.02
C MET A 220 -9.39 -0.30 37.74
N ARG A 221 -9.88 0.77 38.39
CA ARG A 221 -11.22 1.33 38.15
C ARG A 221 -11.21 2.10 36.83
N MET A 222 -12.31 2.01 36.09
CA MET A 222 -12.50 2.68 34.81
C MET A 222 -12.25 4.20 34.89
N GLU A 223 -12.67 4.81 35.98
CA GLU A 223 -12.48 6.24 36.29
C GLU A 223 -11.00 6.67 36.30
N ASN A 224 -10.07 5.76 36.59
CA ASN A 224 -8.64 6.07 36.62
C ASN A 224 -7.98 5.96 35.23
N ILE A 225 -8.66 5.29 34.29
CA ILE A 225 -8.15 5.05 32.93
C ILE A 225 -8.75 6.07 31.97
N VAL A 226 -10.06 6.25 31.99
CA VAL A 226 -10.78 7.21 31.15
C VAL A 226 -10.91 8.54 31.90
N THR A 227 -9.81 9.30 31.91
CA THR A 227 -9.80 10.68 32.42
C THR A 227 -9.53 11.66 31.27
N PRO A 228 -10.04 12.90 31.31
CA PRO A 228 -9.71 13.92 30.32
C PRO A 228 -8.19 14.10 30.14
N LYS A 229 -7.45 14.00 31.25
CA LYS A 229 -5.99 14.04 31.24
C LYS A 229 -5.38 12.89 30.44
N ASN A 230 -5.87 11.66 30.61
CA ASN A 230 -5.36 10.50 29.87
C ASN A 230 -5.76 10.55 28.39
N ILE A 231 -6.95 11.05 28.06
CA ILE A 231 -7.40 11.27 26.67
C ILE A 231 -6.44 12.24 25.96
N VAL A 232 -6.15 13.38 26.56
CA VAL A 232 -5.20 14.36 25.99
C VAL A 232 -3.79 13.77 25.91
N LEU A 233 -3.34 13.03 26.94
CA LEU A 233 -2.04 12.38 26.92
C LEU A 233 -1.91 11.30 25.84
N LEU A 234 -2.99 10.58 25.51
CA LEU A 234 -3.03 9.62 24.40
C LEU A 234 -2.81 10.37 23.07
N LEU A 235 -3.63 11.39 22.81
CA LEU A 235 -3.54 12.19 21.59
C LEU A 235 -2.17 12.83 21.39
N VAL A 236 -1.59 13.39 22.46
CA VAL A 236 -0.23 13.95 22.42
C VAL A 236 0.80 12.85 22.13
N SER A 237 0.63 11.65 22.68
CA SER A 237 1.53 10.52 22.41
C SER A 237 1.46 10.10 20.94
N ASP A 238 0.26 10.01 20.38
CA ASP A 238 0.04 9.60 18.99
C ASP A 238 0.61 10.62 18.00
N LEU A 239 0.40 11.91 18.28
CA LEU A 239 0.96 13.02 17.51
C LEU A 239 2.50 13.00 17.55
N LEU A 240 3.09 12.75 18.73
CA LEU A 240 4.55 12.62 18.85
C LEU A 240 5.10 11.44 18.04
N ILE A 241 4.41 10.31 18.00
CA ILE A 241 4.82 9.15 17.17
C ILE A 241 4.79 9.52 15.70
N LEU A 242 3.75 10.22 15.24
CA LEU A 242 3.67 10.69 13.85
C LEU A 242 4.81 11.65 13.52
N ILE A 243 5.09 12.64 14.36
CA ILE A 243 6.20 13.58 14.15
C ILE A 243 7.54 12.83 14.08
N ILE A 244 7.81 11.92 15.03
CA ILE A 244 9.06 11.14 15.04
C ILE A 244 9.16 10.28 13.79
N THR A 245 8.06 9.63 13.38
CA THR A 245 8.03 8.79 12.18
C THR A 245 8.33 9.62 10.92
N ILE A 246 7.70 10.79 10.77
CA ILE A 246 7.94 11.72 9.65
C ILE A 246 9.39 12.20 9.66
N ALA A 247 9.94 12.55 10.82
CA ALA A 247 11.33 12.98 10.94
C ALA A 247 12.31 11.88 10.49
N ILE A 248 12.08 10.62 10.87
CA ILE A 248 12.91 9.49 10.43
C ILE A 248 12.76 9.26 8.93
N ILE A 249 11.55 9.34 8.38
CA ILE A 249 11.31 9.23 6.93
C ILE A 249 12.08 10.31 6.18
N TYR A 250 12.01 11.56 6.63
CA TYR A 250 12.77 12.66 6.02
C TYR A 250 14.28 12.37 5.99
N LEU A 251 14.83 11.87 7.09
CA LEU A 251 16.25 11.47 7.16
C LEU A 251 16.59 10.33 6.19
N LEU A 252 15.67 9.38 5.95
CA LEU A 252 15.88 8.29 4.99
C LEU A 252 15.96 8.80 3.54
N PHE A 253 15.15 9.81 3.18
CA PHE A 253 15.18 10.38 1.83
C PHE A 253 16.41 11.25 1.55
N LEU A 254 17.25 11.53 2.55
CA LEU A 254 18.58 12.12 2.33
C LEU A 254 19.59 11.10 1.77
N ILE A 255 19.29 9.81 1.83
CA ILE A 255 20.10 8.73 1.26
C ILE A 255 19.77 8.63 -0.25
N PRO A 256 20.77 8.51 -1.14
CA PRO A 256 20.54 8.50 -2.60
C PRO A 256 19.75 7.30 -3.14
N PHE A 257 19.54 6.25 -2.33
CA PHE A 257 18.85 5.04 -2.74
C PHE A 257 17.33 5.13 -2.54
N VAL A 258 16.63 5.78 -3.49
CA VAL A 258 15.18 6.04 -3.42
C VAL A 258 14.36 4.79 -3.14
N LEU A 259 14.67 3.66 -3.79
CA LEU A 259 13.91 2.41 -3.62
C LEU A 259 14.03 1.84 -2.20
N ILE A 260 15.23 1.90 -1.62
CA ILE A 260 15.47 1.49 -0.23
C ILE A 260 14.70 2.43 0.71
N SER A 261 14.78 3.74 0.48
CA SER A 261 14.06 4.75 1.27
C SER A 261 12.54 4.54 1.24
N LEU A 262 11.97 4.17 0.09
CA LEU A 262 10.53 3.84 -0.03
C LEU A 262 10.13 2.61 0.79
N LEU A 263 10.92 1.52 0.74
CA LEU A 263 10.65 0.30 1.51
C LEU A 263 10.69 0.54 3.01
N PHE A 264 11.70 1.28 3.49
CA PHE A 264 11.80 1.63 4.91
C PHE A 264 10.71 2.61 5.34
N THR A 265 10.31 3.55 4.47
CA THR A 265 9.19 4.46 4.72
C THR A 265 7.90 3.68 4.95
N TYR A 266 7.58 2.74 4.06
CA TYR A 266 6.42 1.86 4.22
C TYR A 266 6.43 1.11 5.56
N ALA A 267 7.57 0.55 5.94
CA ALA A 267 7.71 -0.18 7.20
C ALA A 267 7.52 0.71 8.43
N LEU A 268 8.10 1.91 8.41
CA LEU A 268 7.97 2.90 9.50
C LEU A 268 6.54 3.40 9.64
N VAL A 269 5.85 3.63 8.53
CA VAL A 269 4.43 4.02 8.54
C VAL A 269 3.58 2.92 9.19
N ILE A 270 3.76 1.65 8.79
CA ILE A 270 3.07 0.53 9.44
C ILE A 270 3.36 0.49 10.94
N LEU A 271 4.63 0.59 11.33
CA LEU A 271 4.99 0.55 12.75
C LEU A 271 4.42 1.73 13.53
N GLY A 272 4.38 2.93 12.94
CA GLY A 272 3.72 4.10 13.52
C GLY A 272 2.25 3.82 13.79
N PHE A 273 1.50 3.36 12.78
CA PHE A 273 0.08 3.03 12.93
C PHE A 273 -0.19 1.91 13.93
N VAL A 274 0.59 0.82 13.90
CA VAL A 274 0.46 -0.27 14.88
C VAL A 274 0.78 0.21 16.29
N THR A 275 1.73 1.14 16.43
CA THR A 275 2.07 1.68 17.75
C THR A 275 0.95 2.56 18.29
N ILE A 276 0.33 3.39 17.44
CA ILE A 276 -0.83 4.23 17.78
C ILE A 276 -2.01 3.35 18.18
N SER A 277 -2.35 2.32 17.38
CA SER A 277 -3.48 1.43 17.68
C SER A 277 -3.32 0.70 19.02
N LEU A 278 -2.08 0.37 19.40
CA LEU A 278 -1.74 -0.34 20.63
C LEU A 278 -1.41 0.56 21.82
N ALA A 279 -1.34 1.88 21.63
CA ALA A 279 -0.86 2.82 22.65
C ALA A 279 -1.68 2.77 23.94
N ALA A 280 -3.01 2.74 23.80
CA ALA A 280 -3.94 2.63 24.93
C ALA A 280 -3.81 1.28 25.65
N GLU A 281 -3.68 0.18 24.91
CA GLU A 281 -3.56 -1.17 25.47
C GLU A 281 -2.26 -1.38 26.24
N VAL A 282 -1.15 -0.89 25.68
CA VAL A 282 0.17 -0.92 26.32
C VAL A 282 0.20 -0.06 27.59
N PHE A 283 -0.56 1.04 27.62
CA PHE A 283 -0.72 1.85 28.82
C PHE A 283 -1.48 1.11 29.93
N VAL A 284 -2.61 0.47 29.60
CA VAL A 284 -3.43 -0.30 30.56
C VAL A 284 -2.69 -1.54 31.08
N THR A 285 -1.89 -2.20 30.25
CA THR A 285 -1.12 -3.40 30.64
C THR A 285 0.14 -3.09 31.47
N ASN A 286 0.86 -2.01 31.16
CA ASN A 286 2.10 -1.65 31.88
C ASN A 286 1.88 -0.80 33.13
N SER A 287 0.67 -0.25 33.35
CA SER A 287 0.31 0.43 34.61
C SER A 287 0.07 -0.54 35.78
N ASN A 288 0.40 -1.83 35.60
CA ASN A 288 0.34 -2.86 36.62
C ASN A 288 1.37 -2.58 37.74
N PRO A 289 0.96 -2.28 38.99
CA PRO A 289 1.86 -1.85 40.07
C PRO A 289 2.82 -2.93 40.60
N TYR A 290 2.89 -4.11 39.96
CA TYR A 290 3.72 -5.25 40.37
C TYR A 290 4.75 -5.72 39.33
N LYS A 291 4.98 -4.97 38.24
CA LYS A 291 6.24 -5.13 37.47
C LYS A 291 7.31 -4.24 38.11
N LYS A 292 7.87 -4.71 39.22
CA LYS A 292 9.26 -4.42 39.60
C LYS A 292 10.13 -5.54 39.04
#